data_AF-A0A915CVI6-F1
#
_entry.id   AF-A0A915CVI6-F1
#
_cell.length_a   1.000
_cell.length_b   1.000
_cell.length_c   1.000
_cell.angle_alpha   90.00
_cell.angle_beta   90.00
_cell.angle_gamma   90.00
#
_symmetry.space_group_name_H-M   'P 1'
#
loop_
_entity.id
_entity.type
_entity.pdbx_description
1 polymer ?
#
loop_
_entity_poly.entity_id
_entity_poly.type
_entity_poly.pdbx_seq_one_letter_code
_entity_poly.pdbx_strand_id
1 'polypeptide(L)'
;MGIGLLRKYPCWAIDGTYFCSPNGFYQLFTINVFIGDSSLPCFYALLPNKSEETYTRMFQALHDYDNFELAPVNALLDVFGDGFSVNFCLFHLSKNAFAHVQWKQLQPAYNEDNARVLFRSLVALSFLPIKQVEIGFEEVREELLACHEIEELDLSSNLDAYIHPRPKVWEVSQRSVVPIDEWNHNKAALSGLPRTNNHMEDGTRLSTQDSQKQR
;
A
#
# COMPACT_ATOMS: atom_id res chain seq x y z
N MET A 1 -13.23 -22.87 7.95
CA MET A 1 -12.39 -22.03 8.84
C MET A 1 -11.97 -20.79 8.05
N GLY A 2 -11.59 -19.69 8.70
CA GLY A 2 -11.27 -18.42 8.01
C GLY A 2 -10.13 -18.56 6.99
N ILE A 3 -9.06 -19.27 7.37
CA ILE A 3 -7.86 -19.48 6.53
C ILE A 3 -8.22 -20.15 5.20
N GLY A 4 -9.03 -21.22 5.19
CA GLY A 4 -9.46 -21.90 3.96
C GLY A 4 -10.14 -21.03 2.89
N LEU A 5 -10.60 -19.81 3.21
CA LEU A 5 -11.06 -18.84 2.21
C LEU A 5 -9.93 -18.26 1.36
N LEU A 6 -8.70 -18.17 1.90
CA LEU A 6 -7.51 -17.71 1.17
C LEU A 6 -7.20 -18.63 -0.03
N ARG A 7 -7.55 -19.93 0.01
CA ARG A 7 -7.48 -20.83 -1.17
C ARG A 7 -8.49 -20.46 -2.25
N LYS A 8 -9.68 -19.99 -1.84
CA LYS A 8 -10.84 -19.80 -2.72
C LYS A 8 -10.82 -18.44 -3.43
N TYR A 9 -10.26 -17.42 -2.79
CA TYR A 9 -10.21 -16.06 -3.30
C TYR A 9 -8.76 -15.67 -3.60
N PRO A 10 -8.38 -15.45 -4.88
CA PRO A 10 -6.99 -15.21 -5.26
C PRO A 10 -6.51 -13.77 -5.00
N CYS A 11 -7.42 -12.86 -4.63
CA CYS A 11 -7.09 -11.49 -4.28
C CYS A 11 -7.15 -11.31 -2.77
N TRP A 12 -5.98 -11.03 -2.17
CA TRP A 12 -5.82 -10.79 -0.74
C TRP A 12 -5.48 -9.33 -0.48
N ALA A 13 -6.02 -8.77 0.61
CA ALA A 13 -5.54 -7.52 1.18
C ALA A 13 -4.81 -7.81 2.49
N ILE A 14 -3.62 -7.24 2.60
CA ILE A 14 -2.69 -7.44 3.72
C ILE A 14 -2.48 -6.08 4.41
N ASP A 15 -2.58 -6.05 5.74
CA ASP A 15 -2.30 -4.85 6.53
C ASP A 15 -1.53 -5.19 7.83
N GLY A 16 -0.70 -4.24 8.28
CA GLY A 16 0.01 -4.28 9.55
C GLY A 16 -0.33 -3.06 10.41
N THR A 17 -1.26 -3.24 11.35
CA THR A 17 -1.77 -2.18 12.22
C THR A 17 -1.05 -2.16 13.58
N TYR A 18 -0.52 -1.00 13.97
CA TYR A 18 0.20 -0.78 15.23
C TYR A 18 -0.72 -0.44 16.40
N PHE A 19 -1.77 0.35 16.14
CA PHE A 19 -2.62 0.94 17.19
C PHE A 19 -3.36 -0.11 18.05
N CYS A 20 -3.71 -1.25 17.45
CA CYS A 20 -4.41 -2.34 18.12
C CYS A 20 -3.48 -3.46 18.62
N SER A 21 -2.15 -3.28 18.51
CA SER A 21 -1.18 -4.29 18.92
C SER A 21 -1.07 -4.37 20.45
N PRO A 22 -1.23 -5.55 21.08
CA PRO A 22 -1.01 -5.72 22.51
C PRO A 22 0.44 -5.41 22.92
N ASN A 23 0.62 -4.94 24.16
CA ASN A 23 1.95 -4.70 24.74
C ASN A 23 2.85 -5.95 24.59
N GLY A 24 4.06 -5.74 24.07
CA GLY A 24 5.02 -6.81 23.75
C GLY A 24 5.09 -7.20 22.27
N PHE A 25 4.12 -6.76 21.46
CA PHE A 25 4.13 -6.95 20.02
C PHE A 25 4.16 -5.61 19.28
N TYR A 26 4.88 -5.57 18.17
CA TYR A 26 5.07 -4.36 17.37
C TYR A 26 3.87 -4.06 16.47
N GLN A 27 3.20 -5.09 15.94
CA GLN A 27 2.03 -4.93 15.07
C GLN A 27 1.07 -6.13 15.15
N LEU A 28 -0.22 -5.85 14.95
CA LEU A 28 -1.21 -6.83 14.52
C LEU A 28 -1.21 -6.88 12.99
N PHE A 29 -0.74 -7.98 12.44
CA PHE A 29 -0.76 -8.27 11.01
C PHE A 29 -2.05 -9.02 10.64
N THR A 30 -2.65 -8.69 9.50
CA THR A 30 -3.90 -9.28 9.02
C THR A 30 -3.83 -9.64 7.54
N ILE A 31 -4.48 -10.74 7.16
CA ILE A 31 -4.76 -11.10 5.76
C ILE A 31 -6.26 -11.25 5.61
N ASN A 32 -6.81 -10.55 4.62
CA ASN A 32 -8.23 -10.46 4.32
C ASN A 32 -8.48 -10.91 2.88
N VAL A 33 -9.63 -11.54 2.62
CA VAL A 33 -10.11 -11.83 1.26
C VAL A 33 -11.25 -10.89 0.89
N PHE A 34 -11.44 -10.64 -0.40
CA PHE A 34 -12.61 -9.91 -0.90
C PHE A 34 -13.74 -10.86 -1.27
N ILE A 35 -14.93 -10.63 -0.70
CA ILE A 35 -16.17 -11.37 -0.99
C ILE A 35 -17.23 -10.34 -1.38
N GLY A 36 -17.44 -10.16 -2.70
CA GLY A 36 -18.16 -8.99 -3.21
C GLY A 36 -17.43 -7.70 -2.81
N ASP A 37 -18.19 -6.69 -2.39
CA ASP A 37 -17.68 -5.38 -1.97
C ASP A 37 -17.24 -5.34 -0.49
N SER A 38 -16.85 -6.49 0.09
CA SER A 38 -16.47 -6.59 1.51
C SER A 38 -15.16 -7.34 1.69
N SER A 39 -14.26 -6.81 2.52
CA SER A 39 -13.07 -7.51 2.99
C SER A 39 -13.38 -8.30 4.26
N LEU A 40 -13.13 -9.61 4.24
CA LEU A 40 -13.29 -10.49 5.39
C LEU A 40 -11.91 -10.93 5.91
N PRO A 41 -11.55 -10.68 7.18
CA PRO A 41 -10.30 -11.16 7.76
C PRO A 41 -10.29 -12.68 7.90
N CYS A 42 -9.24 -13.29 7.36
CA CYS A 42 -9.03 -14.74 7.31
C CYS A 42 -7.90 -15.21 8.23
N PHE A 43 -6.90 -14.34 8.46
CA PHE A 43 -5.72 -14.63 9.27
C PHE A 43 -5.28 -13.39 10.06
N TYR A 44 -4.78 -13.62 11.26
CA TYR A 44 -4.22 -12.62 12.16
C TYR A 44 -2.91 -13.16 12.77
N ALA A 45 -1.89 -12.31 12.88
CA ALA A 45 -0.66 -12.62 13.59
C ALA A 45 -0.18 -11.42 14.41
N LEU A 46 0.30 -11.67 15.62
CA LEU A 46 0.99 -10.68 16.44
C LEU A 46 2.49 -10.79 16.18
N LEU A 47 3.08 -9.76 15.57
CA LEU A 47 4.48 -9.78 15.14
C LEU A 47 5.36 -8.93 16.06
N PRO A 48 6.52 -9.45 16.49
CA PRO A 48 7.42 -8.73 17.41
C PRO A 48 8.17 -7.57 16.76
N ASN A 49 8.27 -7.53 15.42
CA ASN A 49 8.97 -6.48 14.66
C ASN A 49 8.53 -6.50 13.18
N LYS A 50 9.32 -5.85 12.31
CA LYS A 50 9.14 -5.71 10.85
C LYS A 50 10.22 -6.41 10.01
N SER A 51 11.04 -7.27 10.59
CA SER A 51 12.11 -7.95 9.84
C SER A 51 11.51 -8.90 8.81
N GLU A 52 12.19 -9.00 7.67
CA GLU A 52 11.92 -10.00 6.63
C GLU A 52 11.85 -11.42 7.22
N GLU A 53 12.79 -11.79 8.10
CA GLU A 53 12.80 -13.07 8.80
C GLU A 53 11.49 -13.34 9.58
N THR A 54 10.95 -12.32 10.25
CA THR A 54 9.69 -12.42 11.03
C THR A 54 8.50 -12.67 10.11
N TYR A 55 8.41 -11.97 8.98
CA TYR A 55 7.37 -12.20 7.99
C TYR A 55 7.51 -13.58 7.33
N THR A 56 8.72 -13.96 6.89
CA THR A 56 8.99 -15.28 6.30
C THR A 56 8.57 -16.41 7.24
N ARG A 57 8.94 -16.34 8.53
CA ARG A 57 8.52 -17.32 9.55
C ARG A 57 7.01 -17.38 9.76
N MET A 58 6.34 -16.22 9.82
CA MET A 58 4.88 -16.17 9.96
C MET A 58 4.18 -16.82 8.75
N PHE A 59 4.66 -16.54 7.54
CA PHE A 59 4.08 -17.10 6.33
C PHE A 59 4.39 -18.60 6.17
N GLN A 60 5.56 -19.07 6.61
CA GLN A 60 5.87 -20.50 6.73
C GLN A 60 4.92 -21.20 7.71
N ALA A 61 4.71 -20.63 8.90
CA ALA A 61 3.76 -21.19 9.87
C ALA A 61 2.30 -21.22 9.37
N LEU A 62 1.89 -20.23 8.56
CA LEU A 62 0.57 -20.22 7.90
C LEU A 62 0.46 -21.32 6.83
N HIS A 63 1.53 -21.52 6.04
CA HIS A 63 1.63 -22.59 5.04
C HIS A 63 1.49 -23.97 5.69
N ASP A 64 2.28 -24.24 6.73
CA ASP A 64 2.28 -25.50 7.49
C ASP A 64 0.92 -25.78 8.17
N TYR A 65 0.25 -24.75 8.69
CA TYR A 65 -0.95 -24.91 9.53
C TYR A 65 -2.18 -25.45 8.79
N ASP A 66 -2.49 -24.91 7.61
CA ASP A 66 -3.64 -25.35 6.81
C ASP A 66 -3.17 -26.21 5.61
N ASN A 67 -1.89 -26.60 5.54
CA ASN A 67 -1.30 -27.36 4.44
C ASN A 67 -1.61 -26.69 3.08
N PHE A 68 -1.40 -25.37 3.03
CA PHE A 68 -1.71 -24.56 1.87
C PHE A 68 -0.73 -24.91 0.75
N GLU A 69 -1.20 -25.42 -0.40
CA GLU A 69 -0.43 -25.45 -1.66
C GLU A 69 -0.27 -24.03 -2.26
N LEU A 70 -0.08 -23.05 -1.38
CA LEU A 70 0.22 -21.66 -1.68
C LEU A 70 1.38 -21.25 -0.76
N ALA A 71 2.46 -20.75 -1.36
CA ALA A 71 3.74 -20.53 -0.69
C ALA A 71 3.80 -19.25 0.19
N PRO A 72 4.82 -19.10 1.09
CA PRO A 72 5.01 -17.94 1.99
C PRO A 72 5.25 -16.59 1.26
N VAL A 73 5.52 -15.40 1.86
CA VAL A 73 5.70 -14.14 1.06
C VAL A 73 7.08 -13.93 0.41
N ASN A 74 8.18 -13.94 1.15
CA ASN A 74 9.50 -13.97 0.50
C ASN A 74 9.91 -15.38 0.07
N ALA A 75 8.97 -16.32 0.19
CA ALA A 75 8.93 -17.52 -0.62
C ALA A 75 7.67 -17.58 -1.53
N LEU A 76 7.02 -16.45 -1.85
CA LEU A 76 5.93 -16.38 -2.85
C LEU A 76 6.63 -16.14 -4.17
N LEU A 77 7.53 -15.16 -4.16
CA LEU A 77 8.53 -14.94 -5.19
C LEU A 77 9.45 -16.17 -5.38
N ASP A 78 9.86 -16.84 -4.30
CA ASP A 78 10.83 -17.95 -4.34
C ASP A 78 10.22 -19.35 -4.62
N VAL A 79 8.89 -19.53 -4.50
CA VAL A 79 8.23 -20.85 -4.70
C VAL A 79 7.04 -20.83 -5.69
N PHE A 80 6.46 -19.68 -6.06
CA PHE A 80 5.47 -19.64 -7.15
C PHE A 80 6.01 -19.26 -8.52
N GLY A 81 7.12 -18.52 -8.59
CA GLY A 81 7.62 -17.98 -9.86
C GLY A 81 6.59 -17.06 -10.56
N ASP A 82 6.58 -17.10 -11.89
CA ASP A 82 5.74 -16.22 -12.73
C ASP A 82 4.23 -16.44 -12.46
N GLY A 83 3.57 -15.45 -11.87
CA GLY A 83 2.11 -15.45 -11.71
C GLY A 83 1.56 -14.62 -10.54
N PHE A 84 2.39 -14.30 -9.54
CA PHE A 84 1.98 -13.44 -8.43
C PHE A 84 2.28 -11.97 -8.70
N SER A 85 1.36 -11.06 -8.37
CA SER A 85 1.57 -9.61 -8.45
C SER A 85 1.23 -8.95 -7.13
N VAL A 86 2.24 -8.34 -6.50
CA VAL A 86 2.04 -7.42 -5.38
C VAL A 86 1.71 -6.05 -5.96
N ASN A 87 0.58 -5.47 -5.54
CA ASN A 87 0.25 -4.09 -5.85
C ASN A 87 0.26 -3.28 -4.55
N PHE A 88 1.00 -2.17 -4.50
CA PHE A 88 0.89 -1.21 -3.41
C PHE A 88 -0.54 -0.69 -3.31
N CYS A 89 -0.99 -0.43 -2.10
CA CYS A 89 -2.36 0.01 -1.85
C CYS A 89 -2.56 1.48 -2.23
N LEU A 90 -3.61 1.81 -3.00
CA LEU A 90 -3.90 3.17 -3.49
C LEU A 90 -4.04 4.19 -2.34
N PHE A 91 -4.61 3.78 -1.22
CA PHE A 91 -4.68 4.61 -0.01
C PHE A 91 -3.29 4.92 0.55
N HIS A 92 -2.38 3.94 0.58
CA HIS A 92 -1.01 4.15 1.01
C HIS A 92 -0.22 5.03 0.04
N LEU A 93 -0.41 4.84 -1.28
CA LEU A 93 0.13 5.74 -2.32
C LEU A 93 -0.36 7.19 -2.11
N SER A 94 -1.67 7.38 -1.92
CA SER A 94 -2.28 8.70 -1.66
C SER A 94 -1.72 9.36 -0.40
N LYS A 95 -1.52 8.57 0.66
CA LYS A 95 -0.95 9.02 1.94
C LYS A 95 0.51 9.42 1.82
N ASN A 96 1.30 8.70 1.03
CA ASN A 96 2.70 9.03 0.76
C ASN A 96 2.84 10.30 -0.08
N ALA A 97 2.04 10.44 -1.14
CA ALA A 97 2.00 11.65 -1.97
C ALA A 97 1.65 12.90 -1.13
N PHE A 98 0.67 12.81 -0.24
CA PHE A 98 0.35 13.92 0.67
C PHE A 98 1.46 14.16 1.72
N ALA A 99 2.13 13.12 2.23
CA ALA A 99 3.28 13.29 3.11
C ALA A 99 4.48 13.96 2.41
N HIS A 100 4.60 13.82 1.08
CA HIS A 100 5.56 14.56 0.26
C HIS A 100 5.21 16.05 0.19
N VAL A 101 3.96 16.38 -0.17
CA VAL A 101 3.44 17.77 -0.14
C VAL A 101 3.71 18.43 1.21
N GLN A 102 3.45 17.70 2.31
CA GLN A 102 3.71 18.18 3.66
C GLN A 102 5.19 18.41 3.98
N TRP A 103 6.11 17.64 3.40
CA TRP A 103 7.55 17.81 3.60
C TRP A 103 8.08 19.05 2.88
N LYS A 104 7.71 19.20 1.61
CA LYS A 104 8.10 20.32 0.77
C LYS A 104 7.43 21.65 1.15
N GLN A 105 6.58 21.64 2.18
CA GLN A 105 5.82 22.80 2.66
C GLN A 105 4.83 23.34 1.61
N LEU A 106 4.40 22.48 0.67
CA LEU A 106 3.50 22.78 -0.44
C LEU A 106 2.01 22.77 -0.06
N GLN A 107 1.68 22.64 1.24
CA GLN A 107 0.30 22.71 1.74
C GLN A 107 -0.47 23.98 1.30
N PRO A 108 0.12 25.18 1.25
CA PRO A 108 -0.57 26.38 0.76
C PRO A 108 -1.08 26.19 -0.67
N ALA A 109 -0.20 25.81 -1.61
CA ALA A 109 -0.57 25.50 -2.98
C ALA A 109 -1.57 24.33 -3.07
N TYR A 110 -1.36 23.24 -2.32
CA TYR A 110 -2.29 22.10 -2.29
C TYR A 110 -3.72 22.46 -1.85
N ASN A 111 -3.90 23.54 -1.08
CA ASN A 111 -5.23 23.98 -0.67
C ASN A 111 -5.97 24.78 -1.76
N GLU A 112 -5.28 25.25 -2.80
CA GLU A 112 -5.88 25.89 -3.97
C GLU A 112 -6.49 24.83 -4.91
N ASP A 113 -7.69 25.09 -5.44
CA ASP A 113 -8.46 24.07 -6.16
C ASP A 113 -7.73 23.47 -7.37
N ASN A 114 -6.96 24.28 -8.11
CA ASN A 114 -6.22 23.84 -9.31
C ASN A 114 -5.01 22.96 -8.94
N ALA A 115 -4.09 23.44 -8.10
CA ALA A 115 -2.95 22.66 -7.61
C ALA A 115 -3.40 21.37 -6.94
N ARG A 116 -4.50 21.40 -6.17
CA ARG A 116 -5.06 20.21 -5.53
C ARG A 116 -5.48 19.13 -6.53
N VAL A 117 -5.96 19.51 -7.72
CA VAL A 117 -6.24 18.56 -8.80
C VAL A 117 -4.92 17.97 -9.31
N LEU A 118 -3.92 18.78 -9.61
CA LEU A 118 -2.62 18.33 -10.11
C LEU A 118 -1.88 17.40 -9.12
N PHE A 119 -1.82 17.75 -7.83
CA PHE A 119 -1.27 16.87 -6.79
C PHE A 119 -2.06 15.56 -6.63
N ARG A 120 -3.36 15.54 -6.95
CA ARG A 120 -4.16 14.30 -7.01
C ARG A 120 -3.93 13.53 -8.32
N SER A 121 -3.63 14.22 -9.42
CA SER A 121 -3.23 13.60 -10.69
C SER A 121 -1.96 12.76 -10.53
N LEU A 122 -1.00 13.17 -9.68
CA LEU A 122 0.17 12.35 -9.32
C LEU A 122 -0.19 10.95 -8.80
N VAL A 123 -1.26 10.83 -8.00
CA VAL A 123 -1.80 9.53 -7.56
C VAL A 123 -2.52 8.82 -8.71
N ALA A 124 -3.22 9.58 -9.55
CA ALA A 124 -3.94 9.05 -10.72
C ALA A 124 -3.00 8.49 -11.81
N LEU A 125 -1.71 8.85 -11.82
CA LEU A 125 -0.69 8.23 -12.69
C LEU A 125 -0.65 6.70 -12.53
N SER A 126 -0.99 6.17 -11.35
CA SER A 126 -1.11 4.72 -11.14
C SER A 126 -2.15 4.06 -12.05
N PHE A 127 -3.12 4.79 -12.60
CA PHE A 127 -4.10 4.27 -13.54
C PHE A 127 -3.68 4.39 -15.02
N LEU A 128 -2.59 5.07 -15.33
CA LEU A 128 -2.07 5.13 -16.70
C LEU A 128 -1.42 3.79 -17.10
N PRO A 129 -1.46 3.38 -18.39
CA PRO A 129 -0.61 2.34 -18.90
C PRO A 129 0.85 2.63 -18.53
N ILE A 130 1.62 1.63 -18.08
CA ILE A 130 3.00 1.80 -17.56
C ILE A 130 3.88 2.69 -18.46
N LYS A 131 3.78 2.53 -19.79
CA LYS A 131 4.54 3.30 -20.79
C LYS A 131 4.16 4.79 -20.90
N GLN A 132 3.07 5.22 -20.29
CA GLN A 132 2.58 6.61 -20.26
C GLN A 132 2.78 7.26 -18.89
N VAL A 133 3.23 6.50 -17.88
CA VAL A 133 3.36 6.99 -16.50
C VAL A 133 4.41 8.12 -16.39
N GLU A 134 5.58 7.94 -17.00
CA GLU A 134 6.64 8.96 -17.00
C GLU A 134 6.22 10.22 -17.77
N ILE A 135 5.55 10.05 -18.92
CA ILE A 135 5.05 11.17 -19.74
C ILE A 135 4.01 11.99 -18.95
N GLY A 136 3.02 11.31 -18.36
CA GLY A 136 2.00 11.97 -17.55
C GLY A 136 2.55 12.59 -16.25
N PHE A 137 3.67 12.07 -15.72
CA PHE A 137 4.36 12.71 -14.60
C PHE A 137 4.97 14.05 -15.01
N GLU A 138 5.69 14.11 -16.13
CA GLU A 138 6.26 15.38 -16.62
C GLU A 138 5.17 16.38 -17.02
N GLU A 139 4.07 15.96 -17.65
CA GLU A 139 2.92 16.82 -17.94
C GLU A 139 2.34 17.47 -16.66
N VAL A 140 2.06 16.67 -15.62
CA VAL A 140 1.55 17.19 -14.33
C VAL A 140 2.59 18.07 -13.62
N ARG A 141 3.88 17.77 -13.77
CA ARG A 141 4.98 18.54 -13.19
C ARG A 141 5.12 19.90 -13.87
N GLU A 142 5.09 19.97 -15.19
CA GLU A 142 5.12 21.23 -15.95
C GLU A 142 3.93 22.13 -15.59
N GLU A 143 2.71 21.57 -15.49
CA GLU A 143 1.52 22.33 -15.06
C GLU A 143 1.65 22.85 -13.62
N LEU A 144 2.19 22.07 -12.68
CA LEU A 144 2.43 22.51 -11.30
C LEU A 144 3.42 23.68 -11.22
N LEU A 145 4.53 23.62 -11.98
CA LEU A 145 5.52 24.72 -12.05
C LEU A 145 4.91 25.99 -12.67
N ALA A 146 4.09 25.83 -13.72
CA ALA A 146 3.49 26.95 -14.44
C ALA A 146 2.40 27.67 -13.65
N CYS A 147 1.66 26.99 -12.77
CA CYS A 147 0.44 27.53 -12.16
C CYS A 147 0.59 28.11 -10.75
N HIS A 148 1.64 27.78 -9.98
CA HIS A 148 1.64 27.99 -8.52
C HIS A 148 2.95 28.55 -7.91
N GLU A 149 3.83 29.17 -8.69
CA GLU A 149 5.16 29.66 -8.24
C GLU A 149 6.01 28.59 -7.53
N ILE A 150 5.72 27.30 -7.76
CA ILE A 150 6.45 26.19 -7.16
C ILE A 150 7.84 26.11 -7.82
N GLU A 151 8.90 26.11 -7.02
CA GLU A 151 10.25 26.00 -7.56
C GLU A 151 10.51 24.61 -8.14
N GLU A 152 11.36 24.52 -9.17
CA GLU A 152 11.77 23.23 -9.72
C GLU A 152 12.39 22.33 -8.64
N LEU A 153 13.08 22.92 -7.66
CA LEU A 153 13.65 22.22 -6.51
C LEU A 153 12.58 21.56 -5.62
N ASP A 154 11.37 22.10 -5.55
CA ASP A 154 10.28 21.53 -4.77
C ASP A 154 9.66 20.30 -5.44
N LEU A 155 9.63 20.26 -6.78
CA LEU A 155 9.20 19.09 -7.56
C LEU A 155 10.35 18.20 -8.06
N SER A 156 11.61 18.57 -7.82
CA SER A 156 12.83 17.91 -8.34
C SER A 156 13.02 16.45 -7.94
N SER A 157 12.18 15.94 -7.05
CA SER A 157 12.19 14.54 -6.70
C SER A 157 11.50 13.72 -7.78
N ASN A 158 12.19 12.70 -8.28
CA ASN A 158 11.63 11.66 -9.15
C ASN A 158 10.27 11.17 -8.63
N LEU A 159 9.45 10.68 -9.56
CA LEU A 159 8.14 10.06 -9.32
C LEU A 159 8.11 9.18 -8.06
N ASP A 160 9.14 8.34 -7.89
CA ASP A 160 9.37 7.46 -6.72
C ASP A 160 9.21 8.16 -5.36
N ALA A 161 9.63 9.42 -5.23
CA ALA A 161 9.56 10.17 -3.98
C ALA A 161 8.12 10.59 -3.59
N TYR A 162 7.17 10.61 -4.54
CA TYR A 162 5.74 10.75 -4.26
C TYR A 162 5.09 9.41 -3.90
N ILE A 163 5.72 8.30 -4.29
CA ILE A 163 5.25 6.93 -4.00
C ILE A 163 5.77 6.43 -2.64
N HIS A 164 6.94 6.88 -2.20
CA HIS A 164 7.61 6.37 -1.00
C HIS A 164 7.28 7.11 0.31
N PRO A 165 7.01 6.39 1.41
CA PRO A 165 7.05 6.98 2.74
C PRO A 165 8.49 7.38 3.10
N ARG A 166 8.67 8.54 3.74
CA ARG A 166 9.99 9.16 3.90
C ARG A 166 10.99 8.40 4.82
N PRO A 167 12.29 8.72 4.70
CA PRO A 167 13.35 8.09 5.49
C PRO A 167 13.28 8.36 7.00
N LYS A 168 13.31 7.27 7.78
CA LYS A 168 14.26 7.11 8.89
C LYS A 168 15.15 5.86 8.74
N VAL A 169 15.16 5.25 7.54
CA VAL A 169 15.71 3.90 7.27
C VAL A 169 16.61 3.86 6.02
N TRP A 170 16.83 4.99 5.34
CA TRP A 170 17.52 5.00 4.03
C TRP A 170 19.05 4.87 4.12
N GLU A 171 19.63 4.78 5.32
CA GLU A 171 21.01 4.28 5.48
C GLU A 171 21.12 2.77 5.25
N VAL A 172 20.00 2.03 5.11
CA VAL A 172 20.00 0.56 4.94
C VAL A 172 19.11 0.10 3.78
N SER A 173 19.49 0.49 2.56
CA SER A 173 19.63 -0.42 1.39
C SER A 173 19.54 0.37 0.06
N GLN A 174 20.39 0.02 -0.91
CA GLN A 174 20.35 0.58 -2.27
C GLN A 174 19.21 -0.01 -3.14
N ARG A 175 18.13 -0.51 -2.52
CA ARG A 175 16.95 -1.07 -3.20
C ARG A 175 15.82 -0.03 -3.32
N SER A 176 16.21 1.25 -3.38
CA SER A 176 15.41 2.42 -2.97
C SER A 176 14.36 2.93 -3.97
N VAL A 177 14.09 2.19 -5.05
CA VAL A 177 13.08 2.53 -6.06
C VAL A 177 12.16 1.32 -6.20
N VAL A 178 10.86 1.52 -5.98
CA VAL A 178 9.86 0.49 -6.31
C VAL A 178 9.52 0.59 -7.79
N PRO A 179 9.63 -0.50 -8.57
CA PRO A 179 9.24 -0.54 -9.98
C PRO A 179 7.82 -0.02 -10.24
N ILE A 180 7.62 0.64 -11.39
CA ILE A 180 6.32 1.22 -11.77
C ILE A 180 5.20 0.18 -11.72
N ASP A 181 5.47 -1.05 -12.15
CA ASP A 181 4.53 -2.16 -12.17
C ASP A 181 4.06 -2.65 -10.79
N GLU A 182 4.80 -2.40 -9.70
CA GLU A 182 4.39 -2.79 -8.34
C GLU A 182 3.40 -1.80 -7.70
N TRP A 183 3.32 -0.54 -8.14
CA TRP A 183 2.33 0.44 -7.63
C TRP A 183 1.31 0.89 -8.69
N ASN A 184 1.45 0.42 -9.93
CA ASN A 184 0.51 0.70 -11.00
C ASN A 184 -0.79 -0.11 -10.87
N HIS A 185 -1.92 0.59 -10.85
CA HIS A 185 -3.27 0.05 -10.75
C HIS A 185 -4.00 -0.07 -12.10
N ASN A 186 -3.40 0.24 -13.25
CA ASN A 186 -4.08 0.20 -14.55
C ASN A 186 -4.69 -1.18 -14.85
N LYS A 187 -3.89 -2.25 -14.75
CA LYS A 187 -4.37 -3.63 -14.97
C LYS A 187 -5.46 -4.03 -13.97
N ALA A 188 -5.29 -3.65 -12.70
CA ALA A 188 -6.26 -3.96 -11.64
C ALA A 188 -7.59 -3.24 -11.88
N ALA A 189 -7.56 -1.96 -12.23
CA ALA A 189 -8.75 -1.16 -12.55
C ALA A 189 -9.50 -1.68 -13.79
N LEU A 190 -8.78 -2.04 -14.86
CA LEU A 190 -9.37 -2.63 -16.07
C LEU A 190 -9.97 -4.02 -15.82
N SER A 191 -9.38 -4.81 -14.90
CA SER A 191 -9.87 -6.13 -14.51
C SER A 191 -10.94 -6.11 -13.42
N GLY A 192 -11.38 -4.92 -12.95
CA GLY A 192 -12.34 -4.80 -11.85
C GLY A 192 -11.84 -5.28 -10.49
N LEU A 193 -10.53 -5.43 -10.31
CA LEU A 193 -9.92 -5.86 -9.05
C LEU A 193 -9.97 -4.74 -7.98
N PRO A 194 -10.06 -5.10 -6.68
CA PRO A 194 -10.25 -4.13 -5.61
C PRO A 194 -9.04 -3.19 -5.46
N ARG A 195 -9.31 -1.89 -5.53
CA ARG A 195 -8.33 -0.80 -5.47
C ARG A 195 -8.06 -0.32 -4.03
N THR A 196 -8.15 -1.24 -3.07
CA THR A 196 -7.85 -1.06 -1.62
C THR A 196 -8.14 0.34 -1.05
N ASN A 197 -9.38 0.82 -1.22
CA ASN A 197 -9.90 1.98 -0.50
C ASN A 197 -10.84 1.54 0.65
N ASN A 198 -10.54 2.02 1.85
CA ASN A 198 -11.34 2.02 3.08
C ASN A 198 -11.71 0.68 3.76
N HIS A 199 -12.10 -0.39 3.05
CA HIS A 199 -12.72 -1.57 3.68
C HIS A 199 -11.87 -2.23 4.80
N MET A 200 -10.54 -2.22 4.64
CA MET A 200 -9.59 -2.75 5.63
C MET A 200 -9.59 -1.93 6.94
N GLU A 201 -9.68 -0.60 6.86
CA GLU A 201 -9.74 0.24 8.06
C GLU A 201 -11.10 0.13 8.76
N ASP A 202 -12.21 -0.01 8.01
CA ASP A 202 -13.55 -0.09 8.58
C ASP A 202 -13.72 -1.35 9.45
N GLY A 203 -13.15 -2.49 9.04
CA GLY A 203 -13.09 -3.71 9.89
C GLY A 203 -12.29 -3.51 11.19
N THR A 204 -11.20 -2.76 11.14
CA THR A 204 -10.38 -2.40 12.30
C THR A 204 -11.07 -1.36 13.21
N ARG A 205 -11.88 -0.47 12.65
CA ARG A 205 -12.69 0.52 13.40
C ARG A 205 -13.90 -0.10 14.10
N LEU A 206 -14.53 -1.10 13.49
CA LEU A 206 -15.66 -1.82 14.11
C LEU A 206 -15.20 -2.64 15.34
N SER A 207 -14.12 -3.41 15.20
CA SER A 207 -13.57 -4.22 16.31
C SER A 207 -13.06 -3.39 17.51
N THR A 208 -12.66 -2.14 17.29
CA THR A 208 -12.27 -1.21 18.37
C THR A 208 -13.45 -0.52 19.06
N GLN A 209 -14.63 -0.42 18.41
CA GLN A 209 -15.84 0.10 19.06
C GLN A 209 -16.54 -0.96 19.93
N ASP A 210 -16.58 -2.22 19.50
CA ASP A 210 -17.21 -3.29 20.28
C ASP A 210 -16.43 -3.61 21.58
N SER A 211 -15.10 -3.50 21.55
CA SER A 211 -14.24 -3.70 22.72
C SER A 211 -14.32 -2.58 23.78
N GLN A 212 -14.94 -1.43 23.46
CA GLN A 212 -15.25 -0.36 24.43
C GLN A 212 -16.63 -0.49 25.08
N LYS A 213 -17.51 -1.39 24.61
CA LYS A 213 -18.87 -1.61 25.15
C LYS A 213 -18.99 -2.77 26.16
N GLN A 214 -17.87 -3.40 26.53
CA GLN A 214 -17.82 -4.52 27.49
C GLN A 214 -16.89 -4.26 28.68
N ARG A 215 -16.91 -3.05 29.24
CA ARG A 215 -16.25 -2.69 30.51
C ARG A 215 -17.20 -1.89 31.40
#